data_AF-F0X513-F1
#
_entry.id   AF-F0X513-F1
#
_cell.length_a   1.000
_cell.length_b   1.000
_cell.length_c   1.000
_cell.angle_alpha   90.00
_cell.angle_beta   90.00
_cell.angle_gamma   90.00
#
_symmetry.space_group_name_H-M   'P 1'
#
loop_
_entity.id
_entity.type
_entity.pdbx_description
1 polymer ?
#
loop_
_entity_poly.entity_id
_entity_poly.type
_entity_poly.pdbx_seq_one_letter_code
_entity_poly.pdbx_strand_id
1 'polypeptide(L)'
;MLFNYGNFAYSRFYRNNRKVISDIVTLKTRSSEEKLAASLAIGQSIRLSLFEDFIEDCVENIKYLPLKLAQVGASSVIEEEFKVEVPQVRKRFSELYSYQISVNLVEDFLDIPEIFWHNYKFHSVWRNLQEYLEISERLQVLNRRIVMMQELLKVITEEYQTTHANRLTWIVIILLAIDCFFSFFRHILLNHPHNVSELEKPN
;
A
#
# COMPACT_ATOMS: atom_id res chain seq x y z
N MET A 1 -28.56 -31.94 29.57
CA MET A 1 -27.75 -30.80 29.12
C MET A 1 -26.47 -31.36 28.51
N LEU A 2 -26.46 -31.59 27.19
CA LEU A 2 -25.28 -31.98 26.42
C LEU A 2 -25.37 -31.14 25.15
N PHE A 3 -24.48 -30.16 25.05
CA PHE A 3 -24.49 -29.15 24.01
C PHE A 3 -24.13 -29.79 22.66
N ASN A 4 -25.05 -29.65 21.71
CA ASN A 4 -24.86 -29.95 20.30
C ASN A 4 -24.20 -28.74 19.65
N TYR A 5 -22.95 -28.86 19.24
CA TYR A 5 -22.27 -27.88 18.40
C TYR A 5 -21.91 -28.53 17.07
N GLY A 6 -22.68 -28.15 16.04
CA GLY A 6 -22.20 -27.92 14.69
C GLY A 6 -21.51 -29.08 13.99
N ASN A 7 -22.32 -29.93 13.34
CA ASN A 7 -21.89 -30.68 12.16
C ASN A 7 -21.42 -29.72 11.06
N PHE A 8 -20.12 -29.40 11.03
CA PHE A 8 -19.47 -28.87 9.83
C PHE A 8 -19.04 -30.05 8.96
N ALA A 9 -20.02 -30.65 8.28
CA ALA A 9 -19.78 -31.63 7.23
C ALA A 9 -19.27 -30.93 5.96
N TYR A 10 -17.99 -30.57 5.91
CA TYR A 10 -17.29 -30.16 4.68
C TYR A 10 -16.95 -31.39 3.82
N SER A 11 -17.89 -32.31 3.63
CA SER A 11 -17.63 -33.55 2.88
C SER A 11 -18.85 -34.02 2.11
N ARG A 12 -19.21 -33.34 1.00
CA ARG A 12 -20.06 -34.03 0.01
C ARG A 12 -20.05 -33.64 -1.46
N PHE A 13 -19.24 -32.69 -1.94
CA PHE A 13 -19.37 -32.29 -3.36
C PHE A 13 -18.07 -32.22 -4.16
N TYR A 14 -17.13 -33.17 -4.01
CA TYR A 14 -16.10 -33.38 -5.05
C TYR A 14 -15.72 -34.86 -5.18
N ARG A 15 -16.72 -35.66 -5.57
CA ARG A 15 -16.51 -37.06 -5.94
C ARG A 15 -15.89 -37.10 -7.34
N ASN A 16 -14.67 -37.65 -7.40
CA ASN A 16 -14.16 -38.56 -8.44
C ASN A 16 -12.96 -38.18 -9.33
N ASN A 17 -12.12 -37.19 -9.01
CA ASN A 17 -10.82 -37.05 -9.71
C ASN A 17 -9.71 -36.27 -8.96
N ARG A 18 -9.84 -36.04 -7.64
CA ARG A 18 -8.84 -35.27 -6.89
C ARG A 18 -7.63 -36.14 -6.53
N LYS A 19 -6.44 -35.71 -6.97
CA LYS A 19 -5.13 -36.36 -6.72
C LYS A 19 -4.53 -36.04 -5.33
N VAL A 20 -5.21 -35.19 -4.55
CA VAL A 20 -4.74 -34.75 -3.22
C VAL A 20 -5.90 -34.88 -2.23
N ILE A 21 -5.68 -35.66 -1.17
CA ILE A 21 -6.62 -35.89 -0.08
C ILE A 21 -5.80 -35.93 1.20
N SER A 22 -6.15 -35.10 2.20
CA SER A 22 -5.52 -35.09 3.52
C SER A 22 -3.99 -34.95 3.48
N ASP A 23 -3.49 -33.94 2.76
CA ASP A 23 -2.07 -33.63 2.59
C ASP A 23 -1.21 -34.69 1.90
N ILE A 24 -1.82 -35.76 1.37
CA ILE A 24 -1.12 -36.78 0.61
C ILE A 24 -1.32 -36.51 -0.89
N VAL A 25 -0.23 -36.10 -1.55
CA VAL A 25 -0.18 -35.94 -3.02
C VAL A 25 0.08 -37.29 -3.66
N THR A 26 -0.93 -37.85 -4.33
CA THR A 26 -0.83 -39.15 -4.98
C THR A 26 -0.56 -38.98 -6.48
N LEU A 27 0.66 -39.32 -6.91
CA LEU A 27 1.05 -39.31 -8.31
C LEU A 27 0.58 -40.60 -8.99
N LYS A 28 -0.04 -40.49 -10.18
CA LYS A 28 -0.55 -41.65 -10.91
C LYS A 28 0.57 -42.41 -11.63
N THR A 29 1.69 -41.75 -11.92
CA THR A 29 2.79 -42.28 -12.73
C THR A 29 4.13 -41.93 -12.07
N ARG A 30 5.16 -42.75 -12.31
CA ARG A 30 6.54 -42.46 -11.86
C ARG A 30 7.29 -41.51 -12.81
N SER A 31 6.60 -40.83 -13.73
CA SER A 31 7.23 -39.91 -14.68
C SER A 31 7.85 -38.72 -13.95
N SER A 32 9.04 -38.32 -14.40
CA SER A 32 9.72 -37.10 -13.93
C SER A 32 8.90 -35.84 -14.20
N GLU A 33 8.09 -35.83 -15.26
CA GLU A 33 7.26 -34.69 -15.64
C GLU A 33 6.10 -34.47 -14.65
N GLU A 34 5.50 -35.56 -14.15
CA GLU A 34 4.43 -35.48 -13.13
C GLU A 34 4.98 -34.94 -11.80
N LYS A 35 6.19 -35.37 -11.43
CA LYS A 35 6.89 -34.85 -10.25
C LYS A 35 7.25 -33.38 -10.41
N LEU A 36 7.73 -32.99 -11.59
CA LEU A 36 8.08 -31.61 -11.90
C LEU A 36 6.86 -30.68 -11.83
N ALA A 37 5.73 -31.13 -12.40
CA ALA A 37 4.45 -30.42 -12.34
C ALA A 37 3.99 -30.20 -10.88
N ALA A 38 4.15 -31.23 -10.04
CA ALA A 38 3.82 -31.13 -8.63
C ALA A 38 4.77 -30.20 -7.87
N SER A 39 6.09 -30.31 -8.10
CA SER A 39 7.07 -29.42 -7.47
C SER A 39 6.90 -27.96 -7.89
N LEU A 40 6.44 -27.70 -9.12
CA LEU A 40 6.18 -26.36 -9.61
C LEU A 40 5.02 -25.71 -8.84
N ALA A 41 3.89 -26.41 -8.70
CA ALA A 41 2.75 -25.90 -7.92
C ALA A 41 3.13 -25.64 -6.45
N ILE A 42 3.91 -26.55 -5.84
CA ILE A 42 4.39 -26.38 -4.47
C ILE A 42 5.35 -25.19 -4.37
N GLY A 43 6.29 -25.06 -5.31
CA GLY A 43 7.23 -23.95 -5.37
C GLY A 43 6.54 -22.60 -5.52
N GLN A 44 5.51 -22.52 -6.35
CA GLN A 44 4.64 -21.34 -6.49
C GLN A 44 3.96 -20.99 -5.16
N SER A 45 3.43 -21.99 -4.44
CA SER A 45 2.83 -21.75 -3.12
C SER A 45 3.84 -21.23 -2.08
N ILE A 46 5.05 -21.78 -2.03
CA ILE A 46 6.10 -21.32 -1.10
C ILE A 46 6.49 -19.88 -1.41
N ARG A 47 6.67 -19.55 -2.69
CA ARG A 47 6.98 -18.19 -3.10
C ARG A 47 5.86 -17.22 -2.77
N LEU A 48 4.60 -17.62 -2.98
CA LEU A 48 3.44 -16.84 -2.56
C LEU A 48 3.42 -16.60 -1.04
N SER A 49 3.79 -17.60 -0.24
CA SER A 49 3.93 -17.44 1.22
C SER A 49 4.99 -16.41 1.61
N LEU A 50 6.16 -16.41 0.96
CA LEU A 50 7.18 -15.38 1.21
C LEU A 50 6.67 -13.96 0.88
N PHE A 51 5.86 -13.84 -0.16
CA PHE A 51 5.27 -12.56 -0.52
C PHE A 51 4.16 -12.14 0.45
N GLU A 52 3.35 -13.09 0.94
CA GLU A 52 2.39 -12.86 2.01
C GLU A 52 3.06 -12.33 3.27
N ASP A 53 4.17 -12.95 3.72
CA ASP A 53 4.93 -12.50 4.89
C ASP A 53 5.44 -11.07 4.71
N PHE A 54 6.01 -10.74 3.54
CA PHE A 54 6.49 -9.39 3.25
C PHE A 54 5.38 -8.33 3.29
N ILE A 55 4.18 -8.68 2.80
CA ILE A 55 3.02 -7.79 2.84
C ILE A 55 2.50 -7.65 4.27
N GLU A 56 2.43 -8.73 5.02
CA GLU A 56 2.01 -8.74 6.44
C GLU A 56 2.92 -7.79 7.24
N ASP A 57 4.25 -7.91 7.09
CA ASP A 57 5.23 -7.02 7.71
C ASP A 57 5.00 -5.55 7.34
N CYS A 58 4.70 -5.27 6.07
CA CYS A 58 4.43 -3.90 5.62
C CYS A 58 3.13 -3.35 6.24
N VAL A 59 2.07 -4.15 6.29
CA VAL A 59 0.80 -3.80 6.92
C VAL A 59 1.00 -3.51 8.41
N GLU A 60 1.76 -4.35 9.12
CA GLU A 60 2.05 -4.16 10.53
C GLU A 60 2.74 -2.81 10.83
N ASN A 61 3.64 -2.40 9.93
CA ASN A 61 4.37 -1.14 10.04
C ASN A 61 3.56 0.09 9.64
N ILE A 62 2.44 -0.07 8.94
CA ILE A 62 1.63 1.07 8.43
C ILE A 62 0.31 1.20 9.19
N LYS A 63 -0.22 0.12 9.81
CA LYS A 63 -1.56 0.08 10.43
C LYS A 63 -1.82 1.15 11.49
N TYR A 64 -0.79 1.63 12.20
CA TYR A 64 -0.96 2.66 13.23
C TYR A 64 -1.12 4.07 12.65
N LEU A 65 -0.66 4.29 11.41
CA LEU A 65 -0.56 5.62 10.84
C LEU A 65 -1.92 6.25 10.53
N PRO A 66 -2.93 5.53 9.98
CA PRO A 66 -4.29 6.05 9.85
C PRO A 66 -4.94 6.39 11.20
N LEU A 67 -4.67 5.61 12.25
CA LEU A 67 -5.18 5.88 13.60
C LEU A 67 -4.57 7.16 14.18
N LYS A 68 -3.25 7.34 14.00
CA LYS A 68 -2.54 8.58 14.36
C LYS A 68 -3.08 9.76 13.58
N LEU A 69 -3.33 9.60 12.27
CA LEU A 69 -3.90 10.64 11.41
C LEU A 69 -5.32 11.05 11.86
N ALA A 70 -6.18 10.09 12.20
CA ALA A 70 -7.53 10.35 12.68
C ALA A 70 -7.54 11.09 14.04
N GLN A 71 -6.58 10.78 14.93
CA GLN A 71 -6.43 11.48 16.20
C GLN A 71 -5.87 12.90 16.02
N VAL A 72 -4.90 13.07 15.12
CA VAL A 72 -4.25 14.37 14.83
C VAL A 72 -5.17 15.33 14.08
N GLY A 73 -6.19 14.84 13.36
CA GLY A 73 -7.24 15.67 12.77
C GLY A 73 -7.94 16.63 13.75
N ALA A 74 -7.73 16.48 15.06
CA ALA A 74 -8.19 17.38 16.12
C ALA A 74 -7.10 18.30 16.74
N SER A 75 -5.81 18.13 16.45
CA SER A 75 -4.75 18.94 17.08
C SER A 75 -3.53 19.14 16.16
N SER A 76 -3.31 20.39 15.79
CA SER A 76 -2.25 20.91 14.90
C SER A 76 -0.81 20.78 15.43
N VAL A 77 -0.57 20.00 16.50
CA VAL A 77 0.66 20.10 17.31
C VAL A 77 1.68 18.97 17.06
N ILE A 78 1.36 17.93 16.28
CA ILE A 78 2.28 16.79 16.02
C ILE A 78 2.88 16.84 14.59
N GLU A 79 3.09 18.05 14.06
CA GLU A 79 3.61 18.27 12.71
C GLU A 79 5.02 17.70 12.47
N GLU A 80 5.89 17.66 13.48
CA GLU A 80 7.29 17.26 13.30
C GLU A 80 7.47 15.74 13.24
N GLU A 81 6.81 14.99 14.12
CA GLU A 81 6.96 13.54 14.18
C GLU A 81 6.34 12.88 12.92
N PHE A 82 5.18 13.38 12.48
CA PHE A 82 4.52 12.92 11.25
C PHE A 82 5.32 13.28 9.99
N LYS A 83 6.05 14.41 9.97
CA LYS A 83 6.91 14.80 8.84
C LYS A 83 8.06 13.82 8.59
N VAL A 84 8.54 13.14 9.62
CA VAL A 84 9.67 12.19 9.54
C VAL A 84 9.21 10.78 9.15
N GLU A 85 8.00 10.39 9.55
CA GLU A 85 7.44 9.05 9.30
C GLU A 85 6.93 8.87 7.85
N VAL A 86 6.25 9.88 7.28
CA VAL A 86 5.63 9.77 5.94
C VAL A 86 6.63 9.43 4.81
N PRO A 87 7.83 10.03 4.72
CA PRO A 87 8.81 9.65 3.71
C PRO A 87 9.31 8.21 3.83
N GLN A 88 9.43 7.68 5.06
CA GLN A 88 9.89 6.32 5.31
C GLN A 88 8.83 5.30 4.89
N VAL A 89 7.57 5.58 5.21
CA VAL A 89 6.42 4.76 4.82
C VAL A 89 6.29 4.71 3.30
N ARG A 90 6.41 5.86 2.63
CA ARG A 90 6.42 5.93 1.15
C ARG A 90 7.56 5.11 0.54
N LYS A 91 8.75 5.14 1.14
CA LYS A 91 9.89 4.32 0.69
C LYS A 91 9.59 2.83 0.81
N ARG A 92 9.13 2.37 1.97
CA ARG A 92 8.74 0.96 2.19
C ARG A 92 7.65 0.51 1.23
N PHE A 93 6.67 1.37 1.00
CA PHE A 93 5.62 1.10 0.04
C PHE A 93 6.15 0.99 -1.39
N SER A 94 7.11 1.84 -1.78
CA SER A 94 7.77 1.74 -3.09
C SER A 94 8.59 0.47 -3.25
N GLU A 95 9.26 0.00 -2.18
CA GLU A 95 9.95 -1.30 -2.15
C GLU A 95 8.95 -2.45 -2.36
N LEU A 96 7.80 -2.39 -1.67
CA LEU A 96 6.72 -3.36 -1.82
C LEU A 96 6.12 -3.38 -3.21
N TYR A 97 5.86 -2.21 -3.79
CA TYR A 97 5.33 -2.10 -5.14
C TYR A 97 6.32 -2.63 -6.18
N SER A 98 7.62 -2.36 -6.01
CA SER A 98 8.66 -2.95 -6.86
C SER A 98 8.69 -4.47 -6.75
N TYR A 99 8.50 -5.01 -5.55
CA TYR A 99 8.45 -6.45 -5.34
C TYR A 99 7.18 -7.06 -5.98
N GLN A 100 6.02 -6.43 -5.81
CA GLN A 100 4.77 -6.82 -6.49
C GLN A 100 4.94 -6.84 -8.01
N ILE A 101 5.53 -5.79 -8.59
CA ILE A 101 5.83 -5.72 -10.02
C ILE A 101 6.75 -6.88 -10.42
N SER A 102 7.79 -7.15 -9.64
CA SER A 102 8.71 -8.26 -9.93
C SER A 102 8.02 -9.62 -9.89
N VAL A 103 7.13 -9.84 -8.93
CA VAL A 103 6.35 -11.07 -8.81
C VAL A 103 5.38 -11.19 -10.00
N ASN A 104 4.64 -10.13 -10.33
CA ASN A 104 3.67 -10.13 -11.43
C ASN A 104 4.32 -10.17 -12.83
N LEU A 105 5.54 -9.64 -13.02
CA LEU A 105 6.27 -9.74 -14.29
C LEU A 105 6.92 -11.12 -14.50
N VAL A 106 7.25 -11.81 -13.41
CA VAL A 106 7.96 -13.10 -13.45
C VAL A 106 6.98 -14.28 -13.40
N GLU A 107 5.82 -14.10 -12.78
CA GLU A 107 4.84 -15.16 -12.61
C GLU A 107 3.48 -14.73 -13.15
N ASP A 108 3.17 -15.25 -14.32
CA ASP A 108 1.81 -15.37 -14.78
C ASP A 108 1.16 -16.56 -14.05
N PHE A 109 0.94 -16.42 -12.73
CA PHE A 109 0.44 -17.49 -11.84
C PHE A 109 -0.88 -18.12 -12.33
N LEU A 110 -1.63 -17.37 -13.13
CA LEU A 110 -2.93 -17.76 -13.67
C LEU A 110 -2.80 -18.44 -15.05
N ASP A 111 -1.69 -18.23 -15.73
CA ASP A 111 -1.42 -18.81 -17.03
C ASP A 111 -0.72 -20.16 -16.92
N ILE A 112 -0.90 -20.96 -17.97
CA ILE A 112 -0.33 -22.30 -18.03
C ILE A 112 1.19 -22.16 -18.22
N PRO A 113 2.02 -22.67 -17.28
CA PRO A 113 3.46 -22.59 -17.41
C PRO A 113 3.93 -23.18 -18.75
N GLU A 114 4.91 -22.53 -19.40
CA GLU A 114 5.41 -22.93 -20.74
C GLU A 114 5.83 -24.40 -20.81
N ILE A 115 6.28 -24.96 -19.69
CA ILE A 115 6.68 -26.37 -19.58
C ILE A 115 5.56 -27.35 -19.96
N PHE A 116 4.30 -26.92 -19.90
CA PHE A 116 3.14 -27.74 -20.28
C PHE A 116 2.69 -27.53 -21.72
N TRP A 117 3.27 -26.57 -22.47
CA TRP A 117 2.88 -26.30 -23.86
C TRP A 117 3.15 -27.51 -24.77
N HIS A 118 4.16 -28.32 -24.46
CA HIS A 118 4.49 -29.53 -25.21
C HIS A 118 3.81 -30.80 -24.69
N ASN A 119 3.39 -30.83 -23.41
CA ASN A 119 2.84 -32.05 -22.80
C ASN A 119 1.69 -31.73 -21.84
N TYR A 120 0.49 -31.59 -22.41
CA TYR A 120 -0.73 -31.24 -21.67
C TYR A 120 -1.20 -32.34 -20.69
N LYS A 121 -0.69 -33.57 -20.76
CA LYS A 121 -1.14 -34.68 -19.90
C LYS A 121 -0.95 -34.38 -18.41
N PHE A 122 0.13 -33.71 -18.05
CA PHE A 122 0.50 -33.43 -16.66
C PHE A 122 -0.06 -32.10 -16.13
N HIS A 123 -0.64 -31.28 -17.00
CA HIS A 123 -1.31 -30.04 -16.62
C HIS A 123 -2.44 -30.27 -15.60
N SER A 124 -3.18 -31.39 -15.73
CA SER A 124 -4.21 -31.77 -14.76
C SER A 124 -3.70 -31.96 -13.32
N VAL A 125 -2.44 -32.36 -13.15
CA VAL A 125 -1.81 -32.54 -11.83
C VAL A 125 -1.49 -31.19 -11.21
N TRP A 126 -0.81 -30.35 -11.99
CA TRP A 126 -0.48 -28.99 -11.57
C TRP A 126 -1.74 -28.22 -11.22
N ARG A 127 -2.78 -28.24 -12.06
CA ARG A 127 -4.05 -27.55 -11.80
C ARG A 127 -4.77 -28.06 -10.55
N ASN A 128 -4.82 -29.37 -10.34
CA ASN A 128 -5.42 -29.93 -9.12
C ASN A 128 -4.64 -29.52 -7.85
N LEU A 129 -3.31 -29.45 -7.94
CA LEU A 129 -2.48 -28.98 -6.83
C LEU A 129 -2.60 -27.48 -6.60
N GLN A 130 -2.68 -26.68 -7.67
CA GLN A 130 -2.91 -25.25 -7.60
C GLN A 130 -4.26 -24.92 -6.93
N GLU A 131 -5.31 -25.67 -7.29
CA GLU A 131 -6.64 -25.57 -6.65
C GLU A 131 -6.57 -26.02 -5.19
N TYR A 132 -5.89 -27.13 -4.88
CA TYR A 132 -5.72 -27.61 -3.50
C TYR A 132 -4.94 -26.63 -2.60
N LEU A 133 -3.90 -26.00 -3.15
CA LEU A 133 -3.07 -25.01 -2.45
C LEU A 133 -3.69 -23.60 -2.47
N GLU A 134 -4.87 -23.45 -3.09
CA GLU A 134 -5.65 -22.21 -3.18
C GLU A 134 -4.84 -21.02 -3.71
N ILE A 135 -3.87 -21.27 -4.60
CA ILE A 135 -2.90 -20.26 -5.05
C ILE A 135 -3.62 -19.04 -5.64
N SER A 136 -4.65 -19.27 -6.47
CA SER A 136 -5.42 -18.19 -7.10
C SER A 136 -6.22 -17.38 -6.09
N GLU A 137 -6.85 -18.02 -5.10
CA GLU A 137 -7.65 -17.32 -4.09
C GLU A 137 -6.76 -16.49 -3.15
N ARG A 138 -5.64 -17.08 -2.72
CA ARG A 138 -4.60 -16.41 -1.92
C ARG A 138 -4.05 -15.19 -2.64
N LEU A 139 -3.71 -15.32 -3.92
CA LEU A 139 -3.25 -14.20 -4.75
C LEU A 139 -4.31 -13.09 -4.86
N GLN A 140 -5.60 -13.44 -4.97
CA GLN A 140 -6.67 -12.44 -4.98
C GLN A 140 -6.80 -11.70 -3.65
N VAL A 141 -6.74 -12.40 -2.52
CA VAL A 141 -6.73 -11.77 -1.18
C VAL A 141 -5.54 -10.82 -1.06
N LEU A 142 -4.37 -11.27 -1.49
CA LEU A 142 -3.13 -10.52 -1.41
C LEU A 142 -3.21 -9.22 -2.24
N ASN A 143 -3.67 -9.32 -3.49
CA ASN A 143 -3.89 -8.16 -4.35
C ASN A 143 -4.88 -7.17 -3.73
N ARG A 144 -5.98 -7.65 -3.11
CA ARG A 144 -6.93 -6.77 -2.39
C ARG A 144 -6.26 -6.01 -1.24
N ARG A 145 -5.42 -6.68 -0.44
CA ARG A 145 -4.68 -6.04 0.66
C ARG A 145 -3.74 -4.96 0.14
N ILE A 146 -3.04 -5.20 -0.97
CA ILE A 146 -2.17 -4.20 -1.59
C ILE A 146 -2.95 -2.97 -2.03
N VAL A 147 -4.10 -3.15 -2.70
CA VAL A 147 -4.96 -2.03 -3.11
C VAL A 147 -5.41 -1.20 -1.91
N MET A 148 -5.85 -1.84 -0.82
CA MET A 148 -6.22 -1.11 0.40
C MET A 148 -5.04 -0.30 0.97
N MET A 149 -3.82 -0.86 0.97
CA MET A 149 -2.64 -0.12 1.41
C MET A 149 -2.31 1.07 0.48
N GLN A 150 -2.51 0.94 -0.83
CA GLN A 150 -2.35 2.05 -1.77
C GLN A 150 -3.31 3.19 -1.46
N GLU A 151 -4.57 2.86 -1.18
CA GLU A 151 -5.59 3.83 -0.79
C GLU A 151 -5.21 4.55 0.53
N LEU A 152 -4.75 3.81 1.54
CA LEU A 152 -4.28 4.40 2.79
C LEU A 152 -3.09 5.34 2.57
N LEU A 153 -2.09 4.92 1.79
CA LEU A 153 -0.93 5.74 1.49
C LEU A 153 -1.32 7.04 0.76
N LYS A 154 -2.29 6.95 -0.16
CA LYS A 154 -2.82 8.11 -0.87
C LYS A 154 -3.39 9.13 0.10
N VAL A 155 -4.26 8.71 1.01
CA VAL A 155 -4.85 9.58 2.04
C VAL A 155 -3.75 10.24 2.91
N ILE A 156 -2.77 9.46 3.36
CA ILE A 156 -1.64 9.96 4.15
C ILE A 156 -0.82 11.01 3.36
N THR A 157 -0.59 10.76 2.07
CA THR A 157 0.20 11.64 1.22
C THR A 157 -0.54 12.94 0.89
N GLU A 158 -1.86 12.86 0.66
CA GLU A 158 -2.72 14.02 0.43
C GLU A 158 -2.71 14.95 1.65
N GLU A 159 -2.88 14.40 2.86
CA GLU A 159 -2.84 15.18 4.11
C GLU A 159 -1.45 15.79 4.37
N TYR A 160 -0.39 15.09 3.99
CA TYR A 160 0.96 15.64 4.03
C TYR A 160 1.14 16.81 3.06
N GLN A 161 0.58 16.72 1.84
CA GLN A 161 0.68 17.77 0.83
C GLN A 161 -0.15 19.01 1.18
N THR A 162 -1.34 18.86 1.76
CA THR A 162 -2.17 19.99 2.22
C THR A 162 -1.45 20.80 3.28
N THR A 163 -0.75 20.15 4.21
CA THR A 163 0.10 20.81 5.23
C THR A 163 1.21 21.64 4.59
N HIS A 164 1.89 21.12 3.55
CA HIS A 164 2.92 21.87 2.82
C HIS A 164 2.35 23.05 2.05
N ALA A 165 1.21 22.88 1.41
CA ALA A 165 0.51 23.96 0.70
C ALA A 165 0.13 25.09 1.68
N ASN A 166 -0.40 24.75 2.85
CA ASN A 166 -0.74 25.71 3.90
C ASN A 166 0.49 26.54 4.34
N ARG A 167 1.66 25.91 4.50
CA ARG A 167 2.89 26.63 4.84
C ARG A 167 3.29 27.63 3.76
N LEU A 168 3.16 27.25 2.48
CA LEU A 168 3.45 28.15 1.36
C LEU A 168 2.48 29.35 1.36
N THR A 169 1.19 29.12 1.62
CA THR A 169 0.19 30.19 1.74
C THR A 169 0.55 31.18 2.85
N TRP A 170 0.97 30.70 4.02
CA TRP A 170 1.40 31.57 5.13
C TRP A 170 2.63 32.43 4.77
N ILE A 171 3.60 31.86 4.07
CA ILE A 171 4.77 32.60 3.57
C ILE A 171 4.33 33.73 2.64
N VAL A 172 3.42 33.45 1.70
CA VAL A 172 2.89 34.46 0.77
C VAL A 172 2.14 35.59 1.51
N ILE A 173 1.31 35.26 2.50
CA ILE A 173 0.60 36.25 3.33
C ILE A 173 1.58 37.17 4.06
N ILE A 174 2.63 36.61 4.68
CA ILE A 174 3.66 37.38 5.39
C ILE A 174 4.41 38.31 4.42
N LEU A 175 4.76 37.83 3.23
CA LEU A 175 5.44 38.63 2.21
C LEU A 175 4.58 39.82 1.77
N LEU A 176 3.28 39.60 1.52
CA LEU A 176 2.33 40.67 1.18
C LEU A 176 2.15 41.67 2.32
N ALA A 177 2.10 41.20 3.58
CA ALA A 177 1.97 42.07 4.75
C ALA A 177 3.19 43.01 4.91
N ILE A 178 4.40 42.48 4.69
CA ILE A 178 5.63 43.27 4.71
C ILE A 178 5.63 44.33 3.60
N ASP A 179 5.23 43.98 2.39
CA ASP A 179 5.18 44.92 1.25
C ASP A 179 4.18 46.06 1.50
N CYS A 180 2.97 45.73 1.98
CA CYS A 180 1.98 46.71 2.41
C CYS A 180 2.51 47.64 3.51
N PHE A 181 3.22 47.08 4.50
CA PHE A 181 3.82 47.86 5.58
C PHE A 181 4.87 48.86 5.06
N PHE A 182 5.79 48.43 4.18
CA PHE A 182 6.79 49.30 3.57
C PHE A 182 6.14 50.41 2.72
N SER A 183 5.12 50.06 1.93
CA SER A 183 4.37 51.03 1.13
C SER A 183 3.68 52.08 2.00
N PHE A 184 3.02 51.65 3.08
CA PHE A 184 2.37 52.55 4.04
C PHE A 184 3.38 53.45 4.79
N PHE A 185 4.48 52.87 5.28
CA PHE A 185 5.55 53.60 5.95
C PHE A 185 6.15 54.68 5.03
N ARG A 186 6.40 54.32 3.76
CA ARG A 186 6.88 55.24 2.74
C ARG A 186 5.90 56.39 2.50
N HIS A 187 4.60 56.11 2.43
CA HIS A 187 3.58 57.14 2.24
C HIS A 187 3.51 58.13 3.42
N ILE A 188 3.60 57.64 4.66
CA ILE A 188 3.66 58.50 5.86
C ILE A 188 4.94 59.33 5.91
N LEU A 189 6.08 58.73 5.59
CA LEU A 189 7.37 59.44 5.60
C LEU A 189 7.42 60.54 4.54
N LEU A 190 6.89 60.28 3.34
CA LEU A 190 6.90 61.24 2.22
C LEU A 190 5.83 62.33 2.33
N ASN A 191 4.73 62.11 3.06
CA ASN A 191 3.68 63.13 3.26
C ASN A 191 3.94 64.09 4.43
N HIS A 192 5.04 63.93 5.19
CA HIS A 192 5.38 64.80 6.31
C HIS A 192 6.41 65.93 6.04
N PRO A 193 6.52 66.58 4.86
CA PRO A 193 7.33 67.79 4.71
C PRO A 193 6.54 69.02 4.21
N HIS A 194 5.41 69.41 4.81
CA HIS A 194 4.77 70.69 4.43
C HIS A 194 4.06 71.50 5.53
N ASN A 195 4.48 71.39 6.80
CA ASN A 195 3.89 72.21 7.88
C ASN A 195 4.90 72.99 8.75
N VAL A 196 6.13 73.22 8.26
CA VAL A 196 7.18 73.93 9.04
C VAL A 196 7.61 75.26 8.40
N SER A 197 7.05 75.66 7.25
CA SER A 197 7.50 76.86 6.51
C SER A 197 6.66 78.13 6.74
N GLU A 198 5.60 78.11 7.56
CA GLU A 198 4.67 79.25 7.71
C GLU A 198 4.67 79.99 9.06
N LEU A 199 5.50 79.61 10.05
CA LEU A 199 5.32 80.14 11.42
C LEU A 199 6.46 80.97 12.05
N GLU A 200 7.46 81.43 11.32
CA GLU A 200 8.40 82.40 11.92
C GLU A 200 9.00 83.40 10.91
N LYS A 201 8.14 84.29 10.41
CA LYS A 201 8.52 85.70 10.22
C LYS A 201 7.72 86.53 11.21
N PRO A 202 8.40 87.27 12.10
CA PRO A 202 7.98 88.65 12.25
C PRO A 202 9.14 89.64 12.39
N ASN A 203 9.00 90.71 11.60
CA ASN A 203 9.32 92.12 11.81
C ASN A 203 10.75 92.55 12.16
#